data_AF-A0A660TE32-F1
#
_entry.id   AF-A0A660TE32-F1
#
_cell.length_a   1.000
_cell.length_b   1.000
_cell.length_c   1.000
_cell.angle_alpha   90.00
_cell.angle_beta   90.00
_cell.angle_gamma   90.00
#
_symmetry.space_group_name_H-M   'P 1'
#
loop_
_entity.id
_entity.type
_entity.pdbx_description
1 polymer ?
#
loop_
_entity_poly.entity_id
_entity_poly.type
_entity_poly.pdbx_seq_one_letter_code
_entity_poly.pdbx_strand_id
1 'polypeptide(L)'
;MDIYVLPVEKIPENGFLYPFIVYGAREFLEIAVLKGCKDYIREPWGREELLFRVQKAVSGLAKVKTGDESAFIVLDGKLMYGDRKVSLSFPEALVFRVLLANTSKLVSREALYYTLWGKLPSKGSRVIDVHISSLRKKLKYLRKDKGYNAIRSVRGYGYLFTG
;
A
#
# COMPACT_ATOMS: atom_id res chain seq x y z
N MET A 1 -3.11 -4.56 0.86
CA MET A 1 -2.13 -4.94 1.89
C MET A 1 -0.77 -4.45 1.42
N ASP A 2 -0.10 -3.61 2.20
CA ASP A 2 1.28 -3.20 1.93
C ASP A 2 2.21 -4.24 2.55
N ILE A 3 3.29 -4.58 1.85
CA ILE A 3 4.29 -5.53 2.32
C ILE A 3 5.63 -4.82 2.48
N TYR A 4 6.22 -4.99 3.65
CA TYR A 4 7.52 -4.41 3.97
C TYR A 4 8.63 -5.38 3.57
N VAL A 5 9.73 -4.88 3.03
CA VAL A 5 10.93 -5.66 2.77
C VAL A 5 12.02 -5.15 3.68
N LEU A 6 12.52 -6.01 4.57
CA LEU A 6 13.44 -5.62 5.63
C LEU A 6 14.65 -6.56 5.67
N PRO A 7 15.85 -6.06 5.96
CA PRO A 7 16.96 -6.91 6.35
C PRO A 7 16.67 -7.51 7.74
N VAL A 8 17.22 -8.70 8.02
CA VAL A 8 16.89 -9.45 9.25
C VAL A 8 17.24 -8.70 10.54
N GLU A 9 18.26 -7.85 10.52
CA GLU A 9 18.70 -7.03 11.65
C GLU A 9 17.69 -5.93 12.01
N LYS A 10 16.72 -5.66 11.13
CA LYS A 10 15.67 -4.65 11.33
C LYS A 10 14.32 -5.24 11.73
N ILE A 11 14.24 -6.55 11.99
CA ILE A 11 13.02 -7.15 12.54
C ILE A 11 12.86 -6.68 13.99
N PRO A 12 11.75 -6.02 14.36
CA PRO A 12 11.50 -5.63 15.74
C PRO A 12 11.38 -6.85 16.65
N GLU A 13 11.77 -6.72 17.92
CA GLU A 13 11.70 -7.81 18.90
C GLU A 13 10.30 -8.42 19.03
N ASN A 14 9.25 -7.60 18.92
CA ASN A 14 7.86 -8.04 19.04
C ASN A 14 7.22 -8.45 17.69
N GLY A 15 8.02 -8.60 16.64
CA GLY A 15 7.53 -8.85 15.28
C GLY A 15 6.95 -7.60 14.61
N PHE A 16 6.28 -7.78 13.48
CA PHE A 16 5.73 -6.68 12.68
C PHE A 16 4.20 -6.76 12.63
N LEU A 17 3.51 -5.66 12.92
CA LEU A 17 2.04 -5.55 12.83
C LEU A 17 1.54 -5.60 11.36
N TYR A 18 2.43 -5.34 10.40
CA TYR A 18 2.15 -5.39 8.97
C TYR A 18 2.85 -6.59 8.33
N PRO A 19 2.35 -7.14 7.21
CA PRO A 19 3.06 -8.20 6.48
C PRO A 19 4.44 -7.74 6.04
N PHE A 20 5.42 -8.62 6.18
CA PHE A 20 6.80 -8.29 5.83
C PHE A 20 7.52 -9.51 5.25
N ILE A 21 8.41 -9.27 4.31
CA ILE A 21 9.42 -10.19 3.78
C ILE A 21 10.75 -9.80 4.40
N VAL A 22 11.53 -10.80 4.77
CA VAL A 22 12.86 -10.62 5.33
C VAL A 22 13.91 -11.09 4.34
N TYR A 23 15.08 -10.46 4.33
CA TYR A 23 16.26 -11.00 3.65
C TYR A 23 17.49 -11.05 4.57
N GLY A 24 18.40 -11.99 4.32
CA GLY A 24 19.66 -12.13 5.07
C GLY A 24 20.34 -13.50 4.92
N ALA A 25 21.31 -13.79 5.82
CA ALA A 25 22.04 -15.06 5.86
C ALA A 25 21.19 -16.22 6.42
N ARG A 26 21.42 -17.44 5.90
CA ARG A 26 20.60 -18.63 6.17
C ARG A 26 20.33 -18.91 7.66
N GLU A 27 21.29 -18.64 8.54
CA GLU A 27 21.15 -18.84 9.99
C GLU A 27 19.96 -18.08 10.62
N PHE A 28 19.52 -16.98 10.01
CA PHE A 28 18.44 -16.16 10.55
C PHE A 28 17.04 -16.57 10.07
N LEU A 29 16.92 -17.60 9.23
CA LEU A 29 15.63 -18.07 8.71
C LEU A 29 14.66 -18.42 9.84
N GLU A 30 15.12 -19.19 10.83
CA GLU A 30 14.29 -19.64 11.94
C GLU A 30 13.74 -18.46 12.74
N ILE A 31 14.61 -17.50 13.08
CA ILE A 31 14.24 -16.29 13.81
C ILE A 31 13.21 -15.49 13.01
N ALA A 32 13.43 -15.28 11.71
CA ALA A 32 12.50 -14.52 10.87
C ALA A 32 11.11 -15.17 10.79
N VAL A 33 11.04 -16.50 10.70
CA VAL A 33 9.79 -17.26 10.71
C VAL A 33 9.08 -17.14 12.06
N LEU A 34 9.80 -17.29 13.17
CA LEU A 34 9.24 -17.11 14.52
C LEU A 34 8.70 -15.68 14.75
N LYS A 35 9.27 -14.69 14.07
CA LYS A 35 8.80 -13.29 14.11
C LYS A 35 7.62 -13.01 13.16
N GLY A 36 7.17 -14.00 12.39
CA GLY A 36 5.97 -13.91 11.56
C GLY A 36 6.20 -13.35 10.14
N CYS A 37 7.41 -13.49 9.58
CA CYS A 37 7.65 -13.07 8.20
C CYS A 37 6.78 -13.85 7.21
N LYS A 38 6.35 -13.21 6.12
CA LYS A 38 5.60 -13.84 5.02
C LYS A 38 6.47 -14.63 4.06
N ASP A 39 7.71 -14.20 3.88
CA ASP A 39 8.72 -14.89 3.08
C ASP A 39 10.11 -14.50 3.59
N TYR A 40 11.10 -15.34 3.30
CA TYR A 40 12.50 -15.12 3.65
C TYR A 40 13.38 -15.33 2.41
N ILE A 41 14.23 -14.34 2.10
CA ILE A 41 15.10 -14.34 0.93
C ILE A 41 16.55 -14.46 1.39
N ARG A 42 17.24 -15.54 0.97
CA ARG A 42 18.66 -15.72 1.30
C ARG A 42 19.53 -14.84 0.42
N GLU A 43 20.52 -14.21 1.04
CA GLU A 43 21.57 -13.54 0.28
C GLU A 43 22.61 -14.53 -0.29
N PRO A 44 23.16 -14.26 -1.48
CA PRO A 44 22.84 -13.14 -2.38
C PRO A 44 21.57 -13.41 -3.21
N TRP A 45 20.82 -12.35 -3.53
CA TRP A 45 19.60 -12.42 -4.36
C TRP A 45 19.61 -11.35 -5.45
N GLY A 46 18.92 -11.65 -6.55
CA GLY A 46 18.76 -10.74 -7.69
C GLY A 46 17.52 -9.84 -7.55
N ARG A 47 17.50 -8.72 -8.30
CA ARG A 47 16.34 -7.82 -8.36
C ARG A 47 15.05 -8.54 -8.75
N GLU A 48 15.13 -9.47 -9.70
CA GLU A 48 13.95 -10.23 -10.18
C GLU A 48 13.40 -11.16 -9.11
N GLU A 49 14.27 -11.85 -8.36
CA GLU A 49 13.84 -12.73 -7.28
C GLU A 49 13.08 -11.95 -6.20
N LEU A 50 13.61 -10.82 -5.73
CA LEU A 50 12.91 -9.97 -4.77
C LEU A 50 11.55 -9.54 -5.30
N LEU A 51 11.47 -9.16 -6.58
CA LEU A 51 10.24 -8.70 -7.20
C LEU A 51 9.18 -9.81 -7.28
N PHE A 52 9.57 -11.03 -7.67
CA PHE A 52 8.66 -12.19 -7.67
C PHE A 52 8.17 -12.56 -6.26
N ARG A 53 9.04 -12.47 -5.24
CA ARG A 53 8.71 -12.77 -3.83
C ARG A 53 7.71 -11.76 -3.29
N VAL A 54 7.94 -10.47 -3.54
CA VAL A 54 7.00 -9.39 -3.20
C VAL A 54 5.67 -9.61 -3.89
N GLN A 55 5.66 -9.90 -5.19
CA GLN A 55 4.43 -10.18 -5.93
C GLN A 55 3.66 -11.38 -5.36
N LYS A 56 4.35 -12.49 -5.07
CA LYS A 56 3.75 -13.70 -4.48
C LYS A 56 3.14 -13.43 -3.10
N ALA A 57 3.84 -12.69 -2.27
CA ALA A 57 3.37 -12.41 -0.91
C ALA A 57 2.22 -11.38 -0.90
N VAL A 58 2.12 -10.53 -1.92
CA VAL A 58 0.97 -9.62 -2.12
C VAL A 58 -0.21 -10.32 -2.80
N SER A 59 0.03 -11.30 -3.68
CA SER A 59 -1.01 -11.99 -4.45
C SER A 59 -1.84 -12.98 -3.62
N GLY A 60 -1.40 -13.32 -2.41
CA GLY A 60 -2.05 -14.30 -1.54
C GLY A 60 -3.45 -13.93 -1.04
N LEU A 61 -3.82 -12.65 -0.92
CA LEU A 61 -5.11 -12.25 -0.32
C LEU A 61 -5.60 -10.90 -0.87
N ALA A 62 -6.14 -10.91 -2.10
CA ALA A 62 -7.09 -9.89 -2.56
C ALA A 62 -8.10 -10.47 -3.55
N LYS A 63 -8.64 -11.66 -3.26
CA LYS A 63 -10.04 -11.93 -3.66
C LYS A 63 -10.94 -11.26 -2.64
N VAL A 64 -11.15 -9.96 -2.79
CA VAL A 64 -12.44 -9.39 -2.35
C VAL A 64 -13.43 -9.83 -3.42
N LYS A 65 -13.92 -11.07 -3.32
CA LYS A 65 -15.16 -11.46 -3.97
C LYS A 65 -16.27 -11.10 -3.00
N THR A 66 -16.86 -9.93 -3.23
CA THR A 66 -18.22 -9.63 -2.81
C THR A 66 -18.87 -8.93 -4.00
N GLY A 67 -19.48 -9.76 -4.85
CA GLY A 67 -20.83 -9.59 -5.42
C GLY A 67 -21.36 -8.24 -5.89
N ASP A 68 -20.54 -7.22 -6.14
CA ASP A 68 -21.02 -5.91 -6.54
C ASP A 68 -20.10 -5.35 -7.63
N GLU A 69 -20.66 -5.02 -8.80
CA GLU A 69 -19.94 -4.43 -9.94
C GLU A 69 -19.38 -3.02 -9.63
N SER A 70 -19.42 -2.62 -8.36
CA SER A 70 -19.17 -1.29 -7.82
C SER A 70 -17.94 -1.20 -6.88
N ALA A 71 -17.04 -2.20 -6.89
CA ALA A 71 -15.83 -2.18 -6.05
C ALA A 71 -14.57 -1.70 -6.80
N PHE A 72 -13.71 -0.95 -6.10
CA PHE A 72 -12.39 -0.58 -6.60
C PHE A 72 -11.37 -1.72 -6.40
N ILE A 73 -10.63 -2.07 -7.46
CA ILE A 73 -9.59 -3.11 -7.41
C ILE A 73 -8.23 -2.51 -7.77
N VAL A 74 -7.22 -2.75 -6.93
CA VAL A 74 -5.83 -2.30 -7.17
C VAL A 74 -4.93 -3.51 -7.43
N LEU A 75 -4.59 -3.76 -8.70
CA LEU A 75 -3.80 -4.91 -9.14
C LEU A 75 -2.72 -4.47 -10.13
N ASP A 76 -1.48 -4.94 -9.96
CA ASP A 76 -0.33 -4.69 -10.85
C ASP A 76 -0.15 -3.21 -11.26
N GLY A 77 -0.24 -2.32 -10.27
CA GLY A 77 -0.13 -0.88 -10.49
C GLY A 77 -1.29 -0.29 -11.30
N LYS A 78 -2.43 -0.97 -11.39
CA LYS A 78 -3.65 -0.49 -12.05
C LYS A 78 -4.77 -0.40 -11.04
N LEU A 79 -5.58 0.64 -11.17
CA LEU A 79 -6.84 0.80 -10.47
C LEU A 79 -7.99 0.52 -11.44
N MET A 80 -8.89 -0.35 -11.03
CA MET A 80 -10.05 -0.80 -11.83
C MET A 80 -11.35 -0.52 -11.09
N TYR A 81 -12.39 -0.18 -11.84
CA TYR A 81 -13.77 -0.01 -11.37
C TYR A 81 -14.72 -0.34 -12.52
N GLY A 82 -15.54 -1.38 -12.37
CA GLY A 82 -16.27 -1.98 -13.49
C GLY A 82 -15.32 -2.30 -14.66
N ASP A 83 -15.68 -1.89 -15.86
CA ASP A 83 -14.88 -2.12 -17.09
C ASP A 83 -13.74 -1.10 -17.30
N ARG A 84 -13.62 -0.10 -16.42
CA ARG A 84 -12.61 0.96 -16.58
C ARG A 84 -11.37 0.66 -15.76
N LYS A 85 -10.21 1.03 -16.32
CA LYS A 85 -8.91 0.90 -15.64
C LYS A 85 -8.01 2.09 -15.93
N VAL A 86 -7.14 2.41 -14.97
CA VAL A 86 -6.11 3.45 -15.07
C VAL A 86 -4.84 2.99 -14.38
N SER A 87 -3.69 3.39 -14.91
CA SER A 87 -2.40 3.11 -14.26
C SER A 87 -2.19 4.02 -13.06
N LEU A 88 -1.60 3.46 -12.01
CA LEU A 88 -1.14 4.13 -10.80
C LEU A 88 0.39 4.08 -10.77
N SER A 89 1.01 5.17 -10.32
CA SER A 89 2.40 5.11 -9.87
C SER A 89 2.48 4.33 -8.56
N PHE A 90 3.67 3.85 -8.19
CA PHE A 90 3.87 3.14 -6.93
C PHE A 90 3.37 3.94 -5.71
N PRO A 91 3.68 5.25 -5.56
CA PRO A 91 3.17 6.03 -4.44
C PRO A 91 1.65 6.16 -4.41
N GLU A 92 1.02 6.32 -5.57
CA GLU A 92 -0.44 6.41 -5.67
C GLU A 92 -1.12 5.10 -5.28
N ALA A 93 -0.56 3.95 -5.70
CA ALA A 93 -1.06 2.65 -5.34
C ALA A 93 -0.98 2.42 -3.82
N LEU A 94 0.13 2.80 -3.19
CA LEU A 94 0.31 2.67 -1.74
C LEU A 94 -0.67 3.57 -0.97
N VAL A 95 -0.72 4.87 -1.31
CA VAL A 95 -1.64 5.85 -0.68
C VAL A 95 -3.08 5.39 -0.82
N PHE A 96 -3.48 4.94 -2.01
CA PHE A 96 -4.85 4.52 -2.24
C PHE A 96 -5.19 3.22 -1.51
N ARG A 97 -4.26 2.26 -1.42
CA ARG A 97 -4.43 1.03 -0.61
C ARG A 97 -4.65 1.34 0.86
N VAL A 98 -3.88 2.27 1.43
CA VAL A 98 -4.07 2.71 2.83
C VAL A 98 -5.45 3.32 3.02
N LEU A 99 -5.89 4.18 2.09
CA LEU A 99 -7.21 4.80 2.13
C LEU A 99 -8.35 3.78 2.00
N LEU A 100 -8.23 2.80 1.09
CA LEU A 100 -9.20 1.72 0.94
C LEU A 100 -9.29 0.85 2.20
N ALA A 101 -8.16 0.50 2.80
CA ALA A 101 -8.11 -0.26 4.05
C ALA A 101 -8.74 0.50 5.23
N ASN A 102 -8.79 1.84 5.15
CA ASN A 102 -9.36 2.73 6.13
C ASN A 102 -10.61 3.45 5.60
N THR A 103 -11.44 2.74 4.83
CA THR A 103 -12.70 3.30 4.31
C THR A 103 -13.54 3.90 5.44
N SER A 104 -14.06 5.10 5.20
CA SER A 104 -14.82 5.92 6.15
C SER A 104 -14.06 6.35 7.41
N LYS A 105 -12.73 6.16 7.47
CA LYS A 105 -11.86 6.61 8.56
C LYS A 105 -10.93 7.72 8.08
N LEU A 106 -10.61 8.65 8.98
CA LEU A 106 -9.66 9.72 8.71
C LEU A 106 -8.23 9.20 8.80
N VAL A 107 -7.47 9.34 7.72
CA VAL A 107 -6.04 9.03 7.67
C VAL A 107 -5.25 10.34 7.59
N SER A 108 -4.31 10.55 8.51
CA SER A 108 -3.52 11.78 8.55
C SER A 108 -2.51 11.89 7.40
N ARG A 109 -2.05 13.11 7.10
CA ARG A 109 -1.02 13.33 6.07
C ARG A 109 0.30 12.67 6.46
N GLU A 110 0.63 12.77 7.74
CA GLU A 110 1.82 12.20 8.34
C GLU A 110 1.81 10.68 8.21
N ALA A 111 0.66 10.02 8.46
CA ALA A 111 0.52 8.58 8.30
C ALA A 111 0.73 8.16 6.84
N LEU A 112 0.07 8.84 5.88
CA LEU A 112 0.23 8.53 4.45
C LEU A 112 1.67 8.74 3.97
N TYR A 113 2.35 9.78 4.46
CA TYR A 113 3.75 10.03 4.16
C TYR A 113 4.67 8.98 4.78
N TYR A 114 4.40 8.60 6.03
CA TYR A 114 5.15 7.56 6.71
C TYR A 114 5.04 6.20 5.99
N THR A 115 3.88 5.83 5.44
CA THR A 115 3.74 4.60 4.66
C THR A 115 4.67 4.59 3.45
N LEU A 116 4.87 5.73 2.79
CA LEU A 116 5.70 5.84 1.58
C LEU A 116 7.20 5.88 1.88
N TRP A 117 7.61 6.58 2.94
CA TRP A 117 9.03 6.89 3.20
C TRP A 117 9.57 6.38 4.54
N GLY A 118 8.75 5.79 5.40
CA GLY A 118 9.16 5.26 6.71
C GLY A 118 9.60 6.31 7.71
N LYS A 119 9.28 7.59 7.47
CA LYS A 119 9.67 8.73 8.30
C LYS A 119 8.62 9.82 8.24
N LEU A 120 8.67 10.77 9.19
CA LEU A 120 7.78 11.92 9.18
C LEU A 120 8.14 12.91 8.06
N PRO A 121 7.15 13.61 7.48
CA PRO A 121 7.41 14.65 6.50
C PRO A 121 8.12 15.85 7.12
N SER A 122 8.82 16.62 6.28
CA SER A 122 9.23 17.97 6.65
C SER A 122 7.99 18.86 6.90
N LYS A 123 8.14 19.83 7.81
CA LYS A 123 7.07 20.76 8.15
C LYS A 123 6.58 21.48 6.89
N GLY A 124 5.27 21.41 6.63
CA GLY A 124 4.64 22.03 5.46
C GLY A 124 4.72 21.23 4.15
N SER A 125 5.22 19.98 4.17
CA SER A 125 5.25 19.12 2.98
C SER A 125 3.87 18.96 2.32
N ARG A 126 3.83 19.06 1.00
CA ARG A 126 2.63 18.93 0.15
C ARG A 126 2.65 17.69 -0.74
N VAL A 127 3.62 16.80 -0.55
CA VAL A 127 3.84 15.65 -1.44
C VAL A 127 2.62 14.73 -1.48
N ILE A 128 1.98 14.48 -0.34
CA ILE A 128 0.75 13.68 -0.27
C ILE A 128 -0.38 14.33 -1.04
N ASP A 129 -0.54 15.65 -0.96
CA ASP A 129 -1.58 16.37 -1.69
C ASP A 129 -1.44 16.23 -3.21
N VAL A 130 -0.21 16.15 -3.73
CA VAL A 130 0.05 15.91 -5.15
C VAL A 130 -0.47 14.52 -5.56
N HIS A 131 -0.15 13.49 -4.79
CA HIS A 131 -0.66 12.13 -5.04
C HIS A 131 -2.17 12.05 -4.91
N ILE A 132 -2.77 12.71 -3.92
CA ILE A 132 -4.23 12.77 -3.75
C ILE A 132 -4.91 13.49 -4.92
N SER A 133 -4.33 14.61 -5.39
CA SER A 133 -4.83 15.34 -6.56
C SER A 133 -4.82 14.47 -7.81
N SER A 134 -3.72 13.74 -8.04
CA SER A 134 -3.63 12.79 -9.15
C SER A 134 -4.64 11.64 -9.02
N LEU A 135 -4.75 11.03 -7.84
CA LEU A 135 -5.72 9.97 -7.56
C LEU A 135 -7.16 10.42 -7.81
N ARG A 136 -7.55 11.62 -7.37
CA ARG A 136 -8.89 12.17 -7.62
C ARG A 136 -9.21 12.31 -9.11
N LYS A 137 -8.25 12.73 -9.94
CA LYS A 137 -8.43 12.81 -11.40
C LYS A 137 -8.65 11.42 -12.00
N LYS A 138 -7.87 10.44 -11.56
CA LYS A 138 -7.99 9.03 -11.99
C LYS A 138 -9.32 8.40 -11.55
N LEU A 139 -9.73 8.64 -10.31
CA LEU A 139 -11.03 8.20 -9.79
C LEU A 139 -12.20 8.84 -10.54
N LYS A 140 -12.12 10.14 -10.87
CA LYS A 140 -13.13 10.82 -11.70
C LYS A 140 -13.29 10.18 -13.08
N TYR A 141 -12.19 9.73 -13.69
CA TYR A 141 -12.23 9.01 -14.96
C TYR A 141 -12.92 7.64 -14.83
N LEU A 142 -12.60 6.90 -13.77
CA LEU A 142 -13.18 5.60 -13.48
C LEU A 142 -14.68 5.70 -13.14
N ARG A 143 -15.07 6.70 -12.35
CA ARG A 143 -16.43 6.88 -11.84
C ARG A 143 -16.85 8.35 -11.96
N LYS A 144 -17.61 8.70 -13.00
CA LYS A 144 -17.95 10.09 -13.34
C LYS A 144 -18.87 10.76 -12.32
N ASP A 145 -19.78 10.00 -11.72
CA ASP A 145 -20.80 10.44 -10.76
C ASP A 145 -20.22 10.78 -9.38
N LYS A 146 -19.25 9.99 -8.88
CA LYS A 146 -18.73 10.13 -7.49
C LYS A 146 -17.22 10.04 -7.34
N GLY A 147 -16.47 9.71 -8.39
CA GLY A 147 -15.05 9.37 -8.28
C GLY A 147 -14.16 10.49 -7.74
N TYR A 148 -14.39 11.75 -8.14
CA TYR A 148 -13.62 12.88 -7.58
C TYR A 148 -13.87 13.07 -6.08
N ASN A 149 -15.11 12.83 -5.64
CA ASN A 149 -15.57 13.03 -4.27
C ASN A 149 -15.33 11.79 -3.38
N ALA A 150 -14.80 10.71 -3.94
CA ALA A 150 -14.46 9.49 -3.22
C ALA A 150 -13.34 9.70 -2.19
N ILE A 151 -12.41 10.64 -2.44
CA ILE A 151 -11.40 11.04 -1.45
C ILE A 151 -11.72 12.46 -0.97
N ARG A 152 -12.11 12.62 0.29
CA ARG A 152 -12.43 13.92 0.91
C ARG A 152 -11.24 14.44 1.70
N SER A 153 -11.02 15.76 1.63
CA SER A 153 -10.01 16.43 2.47
C SER A 153 -10.64 16.87 3.78
N VAL A 154 -10.03 16.52 4.90
CA VAL A 154 -10.35 17.09 6.21
C VAL A 154 -9.26 18.12 6.55
N ARG A 155 -9.62 19.40 6.54
CA ARG A 155 -8.67 20.52 6.66
C ARG A 155 -7.89 20.41 7.97
N GLY A 156 -6.56 20.52 7.89
CA GLY A 156 -5.67 20.42 9.05
C GLY A 156 -5.32 18.99 9.46
N TYR A 157 -6.09 17.98 9.05
CA TYR A 157 -5.89 16.60 9.53
C TYR A 157 -5.42 15.64 8.44
N GLY A 158 -6.17 15.48 7.35
CA GLY A 158 -5.81 14.46 6.35
C GLY A 158 -6.91 14.19 5.33
N TYR A 159 -7.10 12.92 5.01
CA TYR A 159 -8.04 12.47 3.99
C TYR A 159 -8.88 11.30 4.46
N LEU A 160 -10.07 11.21 3.88
CA LEU A 160 -11.03 10.15 4.16
C LEU A 160 -11.53 9.60 2.83
N PHE A 161 -11.65 8.27 2.74
CA PHE A 161 -12.21 7.61 1.57
C PHE A 161 -13.68 7.24 1.82
N THR A 162 -14.59 7.71 0.96
CA THR A 162 -16.05 7.43 1.00
C THR A 162 -16.55 6.84 -0.32
N GLY A 163 -15.65 6.29 -1.13
CA GLY A 163 -15.91 5.89 -2.52
C GLY A 163 -16.57 4.54 -2.67
#